data_AF-A6WAI9-F1
#
_entry.id   AF-A6WAI9-F1
#
_cell.length_a   1.000
_cell.length_b   1.000
_cell.length_c   1.000
_cell.angle_alpha   90.00
_cell.angle_beta   90.00
_cell.angle_gamma   90.00
#
_symmetry.space_group_name_H-M   'P 1'
#
loop_
_entity.id
_entity.type
_entity.pdbx_description
1 polymer ?
#
loop_
_entity_poly.entity_id
_entity_poly.type
_entity_poly.pdbx_seq_one_letter_code
_entity_poly.pdbx_strand_id
1 'polypeptide(L)'
;MTEVLETDPVADMNAGPHESSADIVAFYGRARAAFDAVIAEHGIEDVGTAWFGDQVSLRRVLIGLVEETARHAGHMDILRELIDGAAGSHRPD
;
A
#
# COMPACT_ATOMS: atom_id res chain seq x y z
N MET A 1 -23.53 8.42 24.91
CA MET A 1 -23.78 8.45 23.46
C MET A 1 -22.41 8.48 22.81
N THR A 2 -21.85 7.30 22.55
CA THR A 2 -20.53 7.18 21.92
C THR A 2 -20.74 7.47 20.44
N GLU A 3 -20.29 8.63 20.01
CA GLU A 3 -20.27 8.99 18.60
C GLU A 3 -19.31 8.01 17.92
N VAL A 4 -19.87 7.04 17.20
CA VAL A 4 -19.08 6.23 16.28
C VAL A 4 -18.63 7.21 15.21
N LEU A 5 -17.38 7.64 15.27
CA LEU A 5 -16.78 8.39 14.16
C LEU A 5 -16.98 7.51 12.92
N GLU A 6 -17.84 7.96 12.02
CA GLU A 6 -18.03 7.31 10.73
C GLU A 6 -16.71 7.48 9.97
N THR A 7 -15.83 6.49 10.10
CA THR A 7 -14.55 6.48 9.41
C THR A 7 -14.82 6.16 7.96
N ASP A 8 -14.51 7.09 7.06
CA ASP A 8 -14.48 6.80 5.63
C ASP A 8 -13.50 5.62 5.41
N PRO A 9 -14.00 4.44 4.95
CA PRO A 9 -13.19 3.24 4.82
C PRO A 9 -12.11 3.36 3.75
N VAL A 10 -12.16 4.42 2.93
CA VAL A 10 -11.18 4.71 1.88
C VAL A 10 -10.51 6.07 2.09
N ALA A 11 -10.55 6.62 3.32
CA ALA A 11 -9.89 7.88 3.64
C ALA A 11 -8.39 7.86 3.31
N ASP A 12 -7.75 6.70 3.46
CA ASP A 12 -6.34 6.46 3.14
C ASP A 12 -6.05 6.32 1.64
N MET A 13 -7.08 6.28 0.80
CA MET A 13 -6.94 6.19 -0.67
C MET A 13 -6.77 7.55 -1.34
N ASN A 14 -6.84 8.67 -0.59
CA ASN A 14 -6.74 10.02 -1.13
C ASN A 14 -5.76 10.86 -0.31
N ALA A 15 -4.90 11.62 -1.00
CA ALA A 15 -4.05 12.62 -0.35
C ALA A 15 -4.85 13.90 -0.08
N GLY A 16 -4.99 14.28 1.18
CA GLY A 16 -5.64 15.51 1.60
C GLY A 16 -4.80 16.76 1.31
N PRO A 17 -5.41 17.96 1.26
CA PRO A 17 -4.69 19.22 0.99
C PRO A 17 -3.68 19.61 2.08
N HIS A 18 -3.70 18.91 3.22
CA HIS A 18 -2.79 19.15 4.35
C HIS A 18 -1.77 18.02 4.55
N GLU A 19 -1.82 16.97 3.74
CA GLU A 19 -0.86 15.86 3.82
C GLU A 19 0.35 16.15 2.93
N SER A 20 1.53 16.10 3.54
CA SER A 20 2.78 16.15 2.79
C SER A 20 3.13 14.77 2.24
N SER A 21 4.03 14.73 1.26
CA SER A 21 4.61 13.46 0.79
C SER A 21 5.32 12.69 1.91
N ALA A 22 5.90 13.39 2.88
CA ALA A 22 6.51 12.77 4.05
C ALA A 22 5.47 12.07 4.94
N ASP A 23 4.27 12.66 5.10
CA ASP A 23 3.18 12.06 5.87
C ASP A 23 2.68 10.76 5.21
N ILE A 24 2.52 10.78 3.89
CA ILE A 24 2.10 9.62 3.08
C ILE A 24 3.14 8.49 3.19
N VAL A 25 4.43 8.80 3.05
CA VAL A 25 5.50 7.81 3.18
C VAL A 25 5.56 7.26 4.62
N ALA A 26 5.38 8.10 5.62
CA ALA A 26 5.34 7.68 7.02
C ALA A 26 4.14 6.78 7.32
N PHE A 27 2.97 7.06 6.74
CA PHE A 27 1.79 6.21 6.84
C PHE A 27 2.05 4.83 6.23
N TYR A 28 2.58 4.78 5.01
CA TYR A 28 2.95 3.52 4.37
C TYR A 28 3.96 2.72 5.20
N GLY A 29 4.94 3.38 5.81
CA GLY A 29 5.90 2.75 6.72
C GLY A 29 5.24 2.08 7.93
N ARG A 30 4.23 2.71 8.54
CA ARG A 30 3.46 2.11 9.65
C ARG A 30 2.62 0.93 9.18
N ALA A 31 1.95 1.04 8.04
CA ALA A 31 1.17 -0.05 7.45
C ALA A 31 2.04 -1.28 7.17
N ARG A 32 3.24 -1.07 6.61
CA ARG A 32 4.21 -2.13 6.38
C ARG A 32 4.66 -2.79 7.68
N ALA A 33 4.97 -2.02 8.72
CA ALA A 33 5.38 -2.56 10.02
C ALA A 33 4.26 -3.41 10.68
N ALA A 34 3.00 -2.96 10.58
CA ALA A 34 1.85 -3.74 11.05
C ALA A 34 1.72 -5.06 10.28
N PHE A 35 1.91 -5.03 8.96
CA PHE A 35 1.83 -6.23 8.13
C PHE A 35 3.03 -7.18 8.32
N ASP A 36 4.23 -6.66 8.57
CA ASP A 36 5.42 -7.44 8.94
C ASP A 36 5.13 -8.28 10.21
N ALA A 37 4.41 -7.72 11.19
CA ALA A 37 4.00 -8.47 12.39
C ALA A 37 3.01 -9.61 12.06
N VAL A 38 2.03 -9.36 11.19
CA VAL A 38 1.08 -10.41 10.73
C VAL A 38 1.82 -11.55 10.04
N ILE A 39 2.79 -11.26 9.18
CA ILE A 39 3.61 -12.27 8.50
C ILE A 39 4.42 -13.10 9.51
N ALA A 40 4.92 -12.48 10.57
CA ALA A 40 5.70 -13.18 11.59
C ALA A 40 4.85 -14.12 12.46
N GLU A 41 3.58 -13.81 12.66
CA GLU A 41 2.67 -14.54 13.54
C GLU A 41 1.89 -15.66 12.83
N HIS A 42 1.73 -15.59 11.50
CA HIS A 42 0.82 -16.47 10.75
C HIS A 42 1.50 -17.32 9.67
N GLY A 43 0.92 -18.50 9.44
CA GLY A 43 1.26 -19.35 8.30
C GLY A 43 0.66 -18.81 7.00
N ILE A 44 1.32 -19.04 5.87
CA ILE A 44 0.83 -18.60 4.55
C ILE A 44 -0.51 -19.24 4.15
N GLU A 45 -0.89 -20.37 4.74
CA GLU A 45 -2.18 -21.02 4.52
C GLU A 45 -3.27 -20.58 5.51
N ASP A 46 -2.93 -19.77 6.50
CA ASP A 46 -3.92 -19.26 7.46
C ASP A 46 -4.94 -18.38 6.73
N VAL A 47 -6.21 -18.54 7.09
CA VAL A 47 -7.34 -17.85 6.45
C VAL A 47 -7.89 -16.79 7.40
N GLY A 48 -7.99 -15.56 6.89
CA GLY A 48 -8.69 -14.46 7.52
C GLY A 48 -9.90 -14.01 6.70
N THR A 49 -10.57 -12.97 7.16
CA THR A 49 -11.68 -12.34 6.45
C THR A 49 -11.22 -11.00 5.89
N ALA A 50 -11.35 -10.81 4.58
CA ALA A 50 -11.08 -9.55 3.93
C ALA A 50 -12.09 -8.48 4.37
N TRP A 51 -11.74 -7.20 4.20
CA TRP A 51 -12.61 -6.08 4.58
C TRP A 51 -13.95 -6.06 3.81
N PHE A 52 -14.03 -6.72 2.65
CA PHE A 52 -15.25 -6.93 1.86
C PHE A 52 -15.97 -8.26 2.16
N GLY A 53 -15.58 -8.98 3.21
CA GLY A 53 -16.30 -10.14 3.76
C GLY A 53 -15.87 -11.52 3.24
N ASP A 54 -15.02 -11.59 2.22
CA ASP A 54 -14.55 -12.87 1.68
C ASP A 54 -13.46 -13.52 2.55
N GLN A 55 -13.46 -14.85 2.59
CA GLN A 55 -12.35 -15.61 3.18
C GLN A 55 -11.13 -15.56 2.25
N VAL A 56 -9.97 -15.21 2.81
CA VAL A 56 -8.72 -15.04 2.06
C VAL A 56 -7.55 -15.64 2.83
N SER A 57 -6.69 -16.39 2.15
CA SER A 57 -5.45 -16.88 2.78
C SER A 57 -4.36 -15.80 2.77
N LEU A 58 -3.46 -15.85 3.75
CA LEU A 58 -2.29 -14.94 3.79
C LEU A 58 -1.46 -15.05 2.50
N ARG A 59 -1.31 -16.26 1.92
CA ARG A 59 -0.70 -16.48 0.60
C ARG A 59 -1.32 -15.59 -0.48
N ARG A 60 -2.66 -15.56 -0.58
CA ARG A 60 -3.36 -14.76 -1.58
C ARG A 60 -3.17 -13.26 -1.34
N VAL A 61 -3.20 -12.83 -0.07
CA VAL A 61 -2.91 -11.43 0.30
C VAL A 61 -1.48 -11.04 -0.12
N LEU A 62 -0.48 -11.86 0.19
CA LEU A 62 0.92 -11.60 -0.13
C LEU A 62 1.18 -11.50 -1.64
N ILE A 63 0.60 -12.41 -2.43
CA ILE A 63 0.70 -12.35 -3.89
C ILE A 63 0.07 -11.05 -4.41
N GLY A 64 -1.12 -10.69 -3.91
CA GLY A 64 -1.79 -9.43 -4.28
C GLY A 64 -0.96 -8.19 -3.93
N LEU A 65 -0.30 -8.18 -2.77
CA LEU A 65 0.59 -7.08 -2.37
C LEU A 65 1.80 -6.94 -3.30
N VAL A 66 2.40 -8.05 -3.72
CA VAL A 66 3.53 -8.02 -4.68
C VAL A 66 3.06 -7.49 -6.04
N GLU A 67 1.92 -7.96 -6.53
CA GLU A 67 1.33 -7.50 -7.80
C GLU A 67 1.04 -6.00 -7.78
N GLU A 68 0.33 -5.53 -6.74
CA GLU A 68 -0.09 -4.14 -6.64
C GLU A 68 1.10 -3.20 -6.42
N THR A 69 2.10 -3.64 -5.64
CA THR A 69 3.34 -2.89 -5.45
C THR A 69 4.11 -2.74 -6.76
N ALA A 70 4.23 -3.82 -7.55
CA ALA A 70 4.89 -3.78 -8.85
C ALA A 70 4.16 -2.88 -9.85
N ARG A 71 2.82 -2.93 -9.87
CA ARG A 71 1.98 -2.06 -10.71
C ARG A 71 2.21 -0.59 -10.39
N HIS A 72 2.13 -0.22 -9.12
CA HIS A 72 2.37 1.17 -8.69
C HIS A 72 3.81 1.62 -8.92
N ALA A 73 4.80 0.75 -8.69
CA ALA A 73 6.19 1.07 -9.00
C ALA A 73 6.40 1.40 -10.48
N GLY A 74 5.77 0.62 -11.38
CA GLY A 74 5.78 0.91 -12.82
C GLY A 74 5.14 2.26 -13.16
N HIS A 75 3.99 2.59 -12.58
CA HIS A 75 3.36 3.90 -12.78
C HIS A 75 4.24 5.05 -12.27
N MET A 76 4.89 4.89 -11.12
CA MET A 76 5.80 5.90 -10.56
C MET A 76 7.06 6.07 -11.41
N ASP A 77 7.57 5.00 -12.02
CA ASP A 77 8.71 5.11 -12.93
C ASP A 77 8.34 5.93 -14.18
N ILE A 78 7.18 5.67 -14.79
CA ILE A 78 6.69 6.49 -15.92
C ILE A 78 6.58 7.97 -15.52
N LEU A 79 6.03 8.28 -14.35
CA LEU A 79 5.94 9.66 -13.88
C LEU A 79 7.32 10.30 -13.68
N ARG A 80 8.27 9.55 -13.11
CA ARG A 80 9.66 10.00 -12.96
C ARG A 80 10.28 10.28 -14.33
N GLU A 81 10.16 9.37 -15.30
CA GLU A 81 10.66 9.53 -16.67
C GLU A 81 10.12 10.80 -17.34
N LEU A 82 8.84 11.12 -17.13
CA LEU A 82 8.21 12.32 -17.67
C LEU A 82 8.71 13.61 -17.00
N ILE A 83 9.13 13.53 -15.72
CA ILE A 83 9.63 14.68 -14.97
C ILE A 83 11.10 14.98 -15.31
N ASP A 84 11.94 13.96 -15.40
CA ASP A 84 13.39 14.12 -15.56
C ASP A 84 13.92 13.83 -16.97
N GLY A 85 13.10 13.27 -17.87
CA GLY A 85 13.44 12.95 -19.25
C GLY A 85 14.35 11.72 -19.43
N ALA A 86 14.70 11.01 -18.35
CA ALA A 86 15.59 9.85 -18.37
C ALA A 86 14.79 8.54 -18.38
N ALA A 87 15.06 7.64 -19.34
CA ALA A 87 14.35 6.36 -19.48
C ALA A 87 14.98 5.21 -18.67
N GLY A 88 14.14 4.41 -18.01
CA GLY A 88 14.54 3.29 -17.17
C GLY A 88 15.50 3.69 -16.04
N SER A 89 16.36 2.75 -15.61
CA SER A 89 17.37 3.02 -14.58
C SER A 89 18.60 3.78 -15.09
N HIS A 90 18.67 4.08 -16.40
CA HIS A 90 19.80 4.79 -16.98
C HIS A 90 19.64 6.29 -16.77
N ARG A 91 20.58 6.88 -16.01
CA ARG A 91 20.76 8.32 -16.00
C ARG A 91 21.60 8.69 -17.24
N PRO A 92 21.14 9.61 -18.11
CA PRO A 92 22.04 10.22 -19.07
C PRO A 92 23.11 10.98 -18.29
N ASP A 93 24.36 10.76 -18.69
CA ASP A 93 25.56 11.45 -18.21
C ASP A 93 25.58 12.94 -18.52
#